data_AF-A0AAV0WKI7-F1
#
_entry.id   AF-A0AAV0WKI7-F1
#
_cell.length_a   1.000
_cell.length_b   1.000
_cell.length_c   1.000
_cell.angle_alpha   90.00
_cell.angle_beta   90.00
_cell.angle_gamma   90.00
#
_symmetry.space_group_name_H-M   'P 1'
#
loop_
_entity.id
_entity.type
_entity.pdbx_description
1 polymer ?
#
loop_
_entity_poly.entity_id
_entity_poly.type
_entity_poly.pdbx_seq_one_letter_code
_entity_poly.pdbx_strand_id
1 'polypeptide(L)'
;MKRNTITKRRRMESDEGGLVEIERFKSCSRTYIVKNKEEIIDYNVFFNYVSEMLISRLTQSSQQSAIKLNLYVDSTYEQLLTDEVQDMSFKTSNVLASKSSNFNSLLNKMFNKLLSEEAQFISKKSGWSLKSIDCLQLRVNKVNPLKGGSTYLDLPSHIKKKKQL
;
A
#
# COMPACT_ATOMS: atom_id res chain seq x y z
N MET A 1 -11.35 21.95 2.75
CA MET A 1 -10.91 20.94 1.75
C MET A 1 -11.65 19.63 2.01
N LYS A 2 -12.56 19.23 1.13
CA LYS A 2 -13.29 17.95 1.26
C LYS A 2 -12.35 16.80 0.90
N ARG A 3 -12.15 15.86 1.82
CA ARG A 3 -11.41 14.62 1.55
C ARG A 3 -12.28 13.78 0.62
N ASN A 4 -11.89 13.62 -0.64
CA ASN A 4 -12.51 12.66 -1.54
C ASN A 4 -12.09 11.25 -1.12
N THR A 5 -12.76 10.72 -0.10
CA THR A 5 -12.58 9.34 0.35
C THR A 5 -13.25 8.44 -0.68
N ILE A 6 -12.46 7.79 -1.53
CA ILE A 6 -12.96 6.80 -2.49
C ILE A 6 -13.45 5.58 -1.68
N THR A 7 -14.76 5.36 -1.68
CA THR A 7 -15.45 4.29 -0.94
C THR A 7 -15.25 2.92 -1.62
N LYS A 8 -15.41 1.83 -0.85
CA LYS A 8 -15.27 0.43 -1.32
C LYS A 8 -16.12 0.12 -2.56
N ARG A 9 -17.34 0.69 -2.65
CA ARG A 9 -18.23 0.56 -3.83
C ARG A 9 -17.61 1.01 -5.16
N ARG A 10 -16.98 2.19 -5.20
CA ARG A 10 -16.33 2.71 -6.42
C ARG A 10 -15.08 1.92 -6.83
N ARG A 11 -14.47 1.13 -5.92
CA ARG A 11 -13.35 0.24 -6.25
C ARG A 11 -13.81 -1.03 -6.97
N MET A 12 -15.05 -1.46 -6.71
CA MET A 12 -15.58 -2.70 -7.29
C MET A 12 -16.14 -2.51 -8.71
N GLU A 13 -16.59 -1.30 -9.09
CA GLU A 13 -17.21 -1.03 -10.42
C GLU A 13 -16.26 -1.05 -11.63
N SER A 14 -14.93 -1.11 -11.44
CA SER A 14 -13.99 -1.21 -12.57
C SER A 14 -13.89 -2.65 -13.05
N ASP A 15 -14.51 -2.95 -14.19
CA ASP A 15 -14.56 -4.26 -14.86
C ASP A 15 -13.23 -4.63 -15.57
N GLU A 16 -12.26 -3.72 -15.64
CA GLU A 16 -11.01 -3.98 -16.34
C GLU A 16 -10.09 -4.95 -15.58
N GLY A 17 -9.67 -6.02 -16.24
CA GLY A 17 -8.67 -6.96 -15.75
C GLY A 17 -7.31 -6.29 -15.75
N GLY A 18 -6.79 -5.95 -14.56
CA GLY A 18 -5.43 -5.43 -14.43
C GLY A 18 -5.18 -4.59 -13.19
N LEU A 19 -3.92 -4.13 -13.08
CA LEU A 19 -3.46 -3.15 -12.10
C LEU A 19 -4.18 -1.82 -12.32
N VAL A 20 -5.16 -1.50 -11.48
CA VAL A 20 -5.84 -0.20 -11.51
C VAL A 20 -4.99 0.82 -10.75
N GLU A 21 -4.47 1.82 -11.46
CA GLU A 21 -3.76 2.95 -10.85
C GLU A 21 -4.79 3.99 -10.38
N ILE A 22 -4.81 4.24 -9.07
CA ILE A 22 -5.61 5.30 -8.46
C ILE A 22 -4.66 6.36 -7.91
N GLU A 23 -4.69 7.54 -8.51
CA GLU A 23 -3.97 8.70 -8.02
C GLU A 23 -4.72 9.29 -6.80
N ARG A 24 -4.04 9.39 -5.65
CA ARG A 24 -4.66 9.91 -4.41
C ARG A 24 -4.29 11.35 -4.09
N PHE A 25 -3.12 11.83 -4.56
CA PHE A 25 -2.67 13.17 -4.20
C PHE A 25 -1.65 13.75 -5.19
N LYS A 26 -2.06 14.84 -5.88
CA LYS A 26 -1.24 15.80 -6.65
C LYS A 26 0.10 15.23 -7.17
N SER A 27 0.08 14.16 -7.97
CA SER A 27 1.22 13.50 -8.62
C SER A 27 2.26 12.78 -7.75
N CYS A 28 2.15 12.85 -6.42
CA CYS A 28 3.19 12.37 -5.49
C CYS A 28 2.84 11.02 -4.82
N SER A 29 1.56 10.62 -4.85
CA SER A 29 1.08 9.37 -4.26
C SER A 29 0.25 8.59 -5.27
N ARG A 30 0.71 7.38 -5.59
CA ARG A 30 0.06 6.44 -6.51
C ARG A 30 -0.32 5.18 -5.74
N THR A 31 -1.53 4.68 -5.96
CA THR A 31 -1.97 3.39 -5.42
C THR A 31 -2.30 2.48 -6.58
N TYR A 32 -1.60 1.36 -6.67
CA TYR A 32 -1.87 0.31 -7.63
C TYR A 32 -2.70 -0.78 -6.97
N ILE A 33 -3.80 -1.19 -7.59
CA ILE A 33 -4.69 -2.22 -7.05
C ILE A 33 -4.72 -3.42 -8.00
N VAL A 34 -4.44 -4.61 -7.48
CA VAL A 34 -4.59 -5.89 -8.18
C VAL A 34 -5.80 -6.60 -7.60
N LYS A 35 -6.86 -6.77 -8.39
CA LYS A 35 -8.01 -7.60 -8.01
C LYS A 35 -7.69 -9.06 -8.27
N ASN A 36 -8.14 -9.94 -7.38
CA ASN A 36 -8.00 -11.36 -7.56
C ASN A 36 -9.14 -11.89 -8.45
N LYS A 37 -8.94 -11.82 -9.78
CA LYS A 37 -9.93 -12.33 -10.76
C LYS A 37 -9.89 -13.86 -10.91
N GLU A 38 -8.74 -14.45 -10.61
CA GLU A 38 -8.50 -15.90 -10.73
C GLU A 38 -9.01 -16.69 -9.51
N GLU A 39 -9.72 -16.03 -8.59
CA GLU A 39 -10.28 -16.63 -7.35
C GLU A 39 -9.24 -17.44 -6.55
N ILE A 40 -7.97 -17.00 -6.57
CA ILE A 40 -6.88 -17.68 -5.88
C ILE A 40 -7.13 -17.58 -4.37
N ILE A 41 -7.22 -18.74 -3.72
CA ILE A 41 -7.47 -18.82 -2.27
C ILE A 41 -6.15 -18.77 -1.47
N ASP A 42 -5.06 -19.32 -2.00
CA ASP A 42 -3.77 -19.37 -1.29
C ASP A 42 -2.98 -18.05 -1.44
N TYR A 43 -2.66 -17.41 -0.31
CA TYR A 43 -1.85 -16.20 -0.29
C TYR A 43 -0.47 -16.37 -0.94
N ASN A 44 0.20 -17.51 -0.77
CA ASN A 44 1.52 -17.74 -1.36
C ASN A 44 1.43 -17.76 -2.89
N VAL A 45 0.44 -18.46 -3.42
CA VAL A 45 0.18 -18.54 -4.86
C VAL A 45 -0.18 -17.16 -5.40
N PHE A 46 -1.06 -16.44 -4.71
CA PHE A 46 -1.47 -15.09 -5.09
C PHE A 46 -0.31 -14.09 -5.04
N PHE A 47 0.53 -14.13 -3.99
CA PHE A 47 1.70 -13.28 -3.87
C PHE A 47 2.76 -13.58 -4.94
N ASN A 48 2.95 -14.86 -5.29
CA ASN A 48 3.84 -15.22 -6.39
C ASN A 48 3.31 -14.68 -7.72
N TYR A 49 2.01 -14.81 -7.98
CA TYR A 49 1.36 -14.29 -9.20
C TYR A 49 1.53 -12.77 -9.36
N VAL A 50 1.28 -12.01 -8.30
CA VAL A 50 1.39 -10.54 -8.36
C VAL A 50 2.83 -10.03 -8.25
N SER A 51 3.78 -10.86 -7.81
CA SER A 51 5.16 -10.44 -7.52
C SER A 51 5.83 -9.74 -8.71
N GLU A 52 5.81 -10.37 -9.89
CA GLU A 52 6.45 -9.85 -11.10
C GLU A 52 5.81 -8.52 -11.54
N MET A 53 4.48 -8.44 -11.47
CA MET A 53 3.73 -7.23 -11.79
C MET A 53 4.12 -6.08 -10.85
N LEU A 54 4.25 -6.34 -9.55
CA LEU A 54 4.67 -5.33 -8.57
C LEU A 54 6.13 -4.91 -8.76
N ILE A 55 7.04 -5.86 -9.02
CA ILE A 55 8.46 -5.56 -9.25
C ILE A 55 8.60 -4.63 -10.46
N SER A 56 7.94 -4.93 -11.57
CA SER A 56 7.96 -4.09 -12.76
C SER A 56 7.52 -2.65 -12.45
N ARG A 57 6.42 -2.47 -11.71
CA ARG A 57 5.91 -1.15 -11.32
C ARG A 57 6.81 -0.41 -10.32
N LEU A 58 7.41 -1.13 -9.39
CA LEU A 58 8.35 -0.57 -8.41
C LEU A 58 9.64 -0.09 -9.09
N THR A 59 10.19 -0.89 -9.99
CA THR A 59 11.36 -0.51 -10.79
C THR A 59 11.06 0.73 -11.63
N GLN A 60 9.92 0.78 -12.32
CA GLN A 60 9.49 1.96 -13.07
C GLN A 60 9.36 3.20 -12.18
N SER A 61 8.71 3.06 -11.01
CA SER A 61 8.47 4.17 -10.08
C SER A 61 9.76 4.68 -9.43
N SER A 62 10.74 3.79 -9.22
CA SER A 62 12.01 4.10 -8.56
C SER A 62 13.08 4.67 -9.51
N GLN A 63 12.84 4.70 -10.83
CA GLN A 63 13.78 5.29 -11.80
C GLN A 63 13.96 6.80 -11.58
N GLN A 64 12.90 7.49 -11.16
CA GLN A 64 12.87 8.96 -11.08
C GLN A 64 13.26 9.50 -9.70
N SER A 65 12.98 8.77 -8.62
CA SER A 65 13.25 9.19 -7.25
C SER A 65 13.24 8.00 -6.30
N ALA A 66 13.73 8.19 -5.07
CA ALA A 66 13.42 7.26 -3.99
C ALA A 66 11.90 7.21 -3.76
N ILE A 67 11.40 6.05 -3.34
CA ILE A 67 9.99 5.78 -3.13
C ILE A 67 9.75 5.22 -1.73
N LYS A 68 8.64 5.61 -1.13
CA LYS A 68 8.14 5.06 0.13
C LYS A 68 6.91 4.23 -0.18
N LEU A 69 7.01 2.91 -0.02
CA LEU A 69 5.97 1.96 -0.38
C LEU A 69 5.36 1.24 0.82
N ASN A 70 4.11 0.82 0.67
CA ASN A 70 3.42 -0.08 1.59
C ASN A 70 2.47 -1.00 0.81
N LEU A 71 2.15 -2.15 1.41
CA LEU A 71 1.21 -3.13 0.88
C LEU A 71 0.01 -3.24 1.81
N TYR A 72 -1.15 -3.43 1.21
CA TYR A 72 -2.41 -3.77 1.88
C TYR A 72 -3.04 -4.94 1.14
N VAL A 73 -3.43 -5.99 1.84
CA VAL A 73 -4.24 -7.06 1.28
C VAL A 73 -5.60 -7.04 1.95
N ASP A 74 -6.65 -7.02 1.14
CA ASP A 74 -8.03 -7.12 1.58
C ASP A 74 -8.51 -8.55 1.27
N SER A 75 -9.08 -9.23 2.26
CA SER A 75 -9.53 -10.61 2.17
C SER A 75 -10.78 -10.82 3.01
N THR A 76 -11.61 -11.77 2.61
CA THR A 76 -12.82 -12.14 3.31
C THR A 76 -12.61 -13.48 4.02
N TYR A 77 -13.00 -13.51 5.29
CA TYR A 77 -12.97 -14.72 6.13
C TYR A 77 -14.39 -15.12 6.48
N GLU A 78 -14.61 -16.42 6.67
CA GLU A 78 -15.86 -16.96 7.17
C GLU A 78 -15.65 -17.83 8.40
N GLN A 79 -16.61 -17.77 9.32
CA GLN A 79 -16.63 -18.61 10.50
C GLN A 79 -17.46 -19.87 10.21
N LEU A 80 -16.82 -21.03 10.24
CA LEU A 80 -17.44 -22.31 9.83
C LEU A 80 -18.63 -22.74 10.69
N LEU A 81 -18.77 -22.21 11.91
CA LEU A 81 -19.82 -22.58 12.87
C LEU A 81 -21.07 -21.70 12.80
N THR A 82 -20.92 -20.45 12.38
CA THR A 82 -21.97 -19.42 12.44
C THR A 82 -22.30 -18.86 11.05
N ASP A 83 -21.55 -19.26 10.02
CA ASP A 83 -21.63 -18.72 8.64
C ASP A 83 -21.47 -17.18 8.61
N GLU A 84 -20.81 -16.63 9.63
CA GLU A 84 -20.51 -15.20 9.69
C GLU A 84 -19.36 -14.88 8.74
N VAL A 85 -19.58 -13.88 7.89
CA VAL A 85 -18.59 -13.39 6.93
C VAL A 85 -17.99 -12.08 7.44
N GLN A 86 -16.66 -12.02 7.51
CA GLN A 86 -15.94 -10.83 7.93
C GLN A 86 -14.87 -10.42 6.93
N ASP A 87 -14.94 -9.16 6.52
CA ASP A 87 -13.89 -8.50 5.76
C ASP A 87 -12.70 -8.16 6.68
N MET A 88 -11.51 -8.58 6.28
CA MET A 88 -10.26 -8.30 6.97
C MET A 88 -9.24 -7.69 6.02
N SER A 89 -8.45 -6.75 6.54
CA SER A 89 -7.38 -6.14 5.77
C SER A 89 -6.07 -6.17 6.56
N PHE A 90 -5.01 -6.71 5.97
CA PHE A 90 -3.66 -6.72 6.55
C PHE A 90 -2.78 -5.68 5.86
N LYS A 91 -1.86 -5.07 6.59
CA LYS A 91 -1.05 -3.96 6.06
C LYS A 91 0.39 -4.02 6.51
N THR A 92 1.30 -3.67 5.62
CA THR A 92 2.71 -3.54 5.99
C THR A 92 3.04 -2.13 6.48
N SER A 93 4.12 -2.02 7.24
CA SER A 93 4.78 -0.74 7.51
C SER A 93 5.30 -0.12 6.23
N ASN A 94 5.47 1.21 6.25
CA ASN A 94 6.06 1.91 5.11
C ASN A 94 7.56 1.61 5.03
N VAL A 95 8.04 1.25 3.85
CA VAL A 95 9.45 0.99 3.60
C VAL A 95 9.98 1.93 2.52
N LEU A 96 11.19 2.45 2.74
CA LEU A 96 11.90 3.26 1.76
C LEU A 96 12.63 2.32 0.79
N ALA A 97 12.47 2.55 -0.50
CA ALA A 97 13.22 1.87 -1.55
C ALA A 97 13.77 2.88 -2.55
N SER A 98 14.92 2.55 -3.12
CA SER A 98 15.63 3.32 -4.13
C SER A 98 15.98 2.43 -5.32
N LYS A 99 16.52 3.02 -6.39
CA LYS A 99 16.90 2.29 -7.60
C LYS A 99 17.90 1.15 -7.33
N SER A 100 18.73 1.28 -6.30
CA SER A 100 19.71 0.26 -5.88
C SER A 100 19.14 -0.82 -4.95
N SER A 101 17.88 -0.69 -4.53
CA SER A 101 17.24 -1.63 -3.63
C SER A 101 16.82 -2.91 -4.37
N ASN A 102 17.01 -4.07 -3.76
CA ASN A 102 16.51 -5.34 -4.29
C ASN A 102 15.00 -5.46 -4.01
N PHE A 103 14.17 -5.12 -5.00
CA PHE A 103 12.71 -5.16 -4.87
C PHE A 103 12.16 -6.57 -4.60
N ASN A 104 12.80 -7.61 -5.12
CA ASN A 104 12.36 -8.99 -4.88
C ASN A 104 12.51 -9.36 -3.40
N SER A 105 13.70 -9.13 -2.82
CA SER A 105 13.94 -9.35 -1.40
C SER A 105 13.04 -8.48 -0.51
N LEU A 106 12.80 -7.23 -0.93
CA LEU A 106 11.93 -6.30 -0.22
C LEU A 106 10.49 -6.80 -0.17
N LEU A 107 9.94 -7.18 -1.32
CA LEU A 107 8.57 -7.70 -1.43
C LEU A 107 8.42 -9.00 -0.64
N ASN A 108 9.38 -9.93 -0.73
CA ASN A 108 9.33 -11.17 0.06
C ASN A 108 9.26 -10.90 1.57
N LYS A 109 10.03 -9.94 2.07
CA LYS A 109 9.94 -9.53 3.49
C LYS A 109 8.56 -8.96 3.83
N MET A 110 7.97 -8.18 2.93
CA MET A 110 6.65 -7.59 3.11
C MET A 110 5.54 -8.64 3.05
N PHE A 111 5.62 -9.59 2.12
CA PHE A 111 4.71 -10.74 2.02
C PHE A 111 4.78 -11.62 3.26
N ASN A 112 5.98 -11.96 3.73
CA ASN A 112 6.16 -12.73 4.97
C ASN A 112 5.54 -12.04 6.19
N LYS A 113 5.59 -10.69 6.23
CA LYS A 113 4.90 -9.93 7.28
C LYS A 113 3.39 -10.04 7.18
N LEU A 114 2.82 -9.97 5.97
CA LEU A 114 1.38 -10.17 5.77
C LEU A 114 0.94 -11.58 6.16
N LEU A 115 1.68 -12.60 5.75
CA LEU A 115 1.44 -14.00 6.15
C LEU A 115 1.52 -14.19 7.67
N SER A 116 2.47 -13.52 8.34
CA SER A 116 2.57 -13.59 9.79
C SER A 116 1.39 -12.90 10.49
N GLU A 117 0.92 -11.76 9.98
CA GLU A 117 -0.26 -11.08 10.53
C GLU A 117 -1.53 -11.92 10.33
N GLU A 118 -1.61 -12.61 9.21
CA GLU A 118 -2.71 -13.50 8.85
C GLU A 118 -2.74 -14.76 9.74
N ALA A 119 -1.60 -15.44 9.92
CA ALA A 119 -1.48 -16.56 10.84
C ALA A 119 -1.79 -16.16 12.30
N GLN A 120 -1.41 -14.95 12.71
CA GLN A 120 -1.79 -14.40 14.02
C GLN A 120 -3.29 -14.12 14.13
N PHE A 121 -3.95 -13.76 13.03
CA PHE A 121 -5.39 -13.58 13.02
C PHE A 121 -6.12 -14.91 13.15
N ILE A 122 -5.75 -15.93 12.37
CA ILE A 122 -6.34 -17.27 12.44
C ILE A 122 -6.15 -17.87 13.84
N SER A 123 -4.94 -17.77 14.40
CA SER A 123 -4.66 -18.32 15.74
C SER A 123 -5.44 -17.62 16.86
N LYS A 124 -5.72 -16.32 16.74
CA LYS A 124 -6.52 -15.57 17.74
C LYS A 124 -8.01 -15.83 17.60
N LYS A 125 -8.49 -16.05 16.38
CA LYS A 125 -9.91 -16.21 16.09
C LYS A 125 -10.22 -17.66 15.73
N SER A 126 -10.55 -18.44 16.76
CA SER A 126 -10.94 -19.84 16.59
C SER A 126 -12.13 -20.00 15.64
N GLY A 127 -12.02 -20.92 14.69
CA GLY A 127 -13.08 -21.27 13.74
C GLY A 127 -13.21 -20.36 12.52
N TRP A 128 -12.28 -19.41 12.32
CA TRP A 128 -12.24 -18.57 11.13
C TRP A 128 -11.36 -19.18 10.05
N SER A 129 -11.87 -19.20 8.83
CA SER A 129 -11.19 -19.71 7.65
C SER A 129 -11.19 -18.66 6.54
N LEU A 130 -10.15 -18.67 5.70
CA LEU A 130 -10.06 -17.78 4.56
C LEU A 130 -11.07 -18.21 3.51
N LYS A 131 -11.99 -17.31 3.15
CA LYS A 131 -13.00 -17.54 2.11
C LYS A 131 -12.47 -17.11 0.75
N SER A 132 -11.96 -15.89 0.66
CA SER A 132 -11.46 -15.32 -0.59
C SER A 132 -10.46 -14.20 -0.33
N ILE A 133 -9.50 -14.04 -1.24
CA ILE A 133 -8.65 -12.85 -1.31
C ILE A 133 -9.32 -11.87 -2.27
N ASP A 134 -9.67 -10.66 -1.83
CA ASP A 134 -10.36 -9.68 -2.67
C ASP A 134 -9.38 -8.94 -3.59
N CYS A 135 -8.39 -8.28 -2.98
CA CYS A 135 -7.43 -7.47 -3.71
C CYS A 135 -6.15 -7.17 -2.92
N LEU A 136 -5.08 -6.87 -3.66
CA LEU A 136 -3.84 -6.32 -3.14
C LEU A 136 -3.67 -4.87 -3.59
N GLN A 137 -3.34 -3.98 -2.67
CA GLN A 137 -3.02 -2.59 -2.95
C GLN A 137 -1.55 -2.32 -2.65
N LEU A 138 -0.80 -1.90 -3.66
CA LEU A 138 0.53 -1.32 -3.53
C LEU A 138 0.42 0.19 -3.52
N ARG A 139 0.73 0.85 -2.41
CA ARG A 139 0.82 2.32 -2.40
C ARG A 139 2.26 2.74 -2.46
N VAL A 140 2.55 3.63 -3.39
CA VAL A 140 3.88 4.18 -3.65
C VAL A 140 3.79 5.69 -3.51
N ASN A 141 4.62 6.25 -2.63
CA ASN A 141 4.76 7.69 -2.48
C ASN A 141 6.16 8.09 -2.95
N LYS A 142 6.25 9.07 -3.83
CA LYS A 142 7.53 9.63 -4.24
C LYS A 142 8.13 10.39 -3.06
N VAL A 143 9.36 10.06 -2.71
CA VAL A 143 10.11 10.85 -1.73
C VAL A 143 10.77 11.96 -2.51
N ASN A 144 10.19 13.15 -2.41
CA ASN A 144 10.90 14.35 -2.82
C ASN A 144 12.02 14.56 -1.80
N PRO A 145 13.31 14.44 -2.17
CA PRO A 145 14.34 15.01 -1.33
C PRO A 145 13.94 16.49 -1.17
N LEU A 146 13.91 16.98 0.07
CA LEU A 146 13.71 18.39 0.33
C LEU A 146 14.61 19.13 -0.65
N LYS A 147 14.02 19.92 -1.56
CA LYS A 147 14.83 20.85 -2.35
C LYS A 147 15.52 21.70 -1.30
N GLY A 148 16.79 21.44 -1.04
CA GLY A 148 17.65 22.20 -0.16
C GLY A 148 17.97 23.57 -0.75
N GLY A 149 16.97 24.23 -1.32
CA GLY A 149 16.98 25.63 -1.65
C GLY A 149 16.18 26.31 -0.56
N SER A 150 16.90 26.84 0.44
CA SER A 150 16.57 28.08 1.14
C SER A 150 15.13 28.58 0.91
N THR A 151 14.13 28.03 1.59
CA THR A 151 13.05 28.90 2.06
C THR A 151 13.60 29.57 3.30
N TYR A 152 14.47 30.57 3.09
CA TYR A 152 14.56 31.67 4.02
C TYR A 152 13.14 32.24 4.10
N LEU A 153 12.38 31.78 5.08
CA LEU A 153 11.14 32.41 5.45
C LEU A 153 11.57 33.73 6.06
N ASP A 154 11.45 34.78 5.25
CA ASP A 154 11.84 36.11 5.65
C ASP A 154 11.13 36.44 6.96
N LEU A 155 11.92 36.67 8.02
CA LEU A 155 11.36 36.81 9.36
C LEU A 155 10.34 37.96 9.37
N PRO A 156 9.12 37.75 9.91
CA PRO A 156 8.17 38.82 10.09
C PRO A 156 8.81 40.01 10.81
N SER A 157 8.51 41.22 10.36
CA SER A 157 9.19 42.46 10.76
C SER A 157 9.21 42.71 12.27
N HIS A 158 8.26 42.15 13.03
CA HIS A 158 8.24 42.25 14.50
C HIS A 158 9.35 41.44 15.20
N ILE A 159 9.85 40.36 14.60
CA ILE A 159 10.90 39.50 15.18
C ILE A 159 12.29 40.08 14.84
N LYS A 160 12.47 40.62 13.62
CA LYS A 160 13.73 41.26 13.22
C LYS A 160 14.13 42.43 14.15
N LYS A 161 13.15 43.17 14.66
CA LYS A 161 13.37 44.35 15.52
C LYS A 161 13.71 44.04 16.99
N LYS A 162 13.61 42.78 17.43
CA LYS A 162 13.87 42.39 18.84
C LYS A 162 15.32 41.99 19.12
N LYS A 163 16.19 41.98 18.11
CA LYS A 163 17.60 41.52 18.21
C LYS A 163 18.65 42.65 18.31
N GLN A 164 18.22 43.88 18.55
CA GLN A 164 19.12 44.98 18.90
C GLN A 164 18.64 45.61 20.21
N LEU A 165 18.93 44.94 21.33
CA LEU A 165 19.05 45.52 22.67
C LEU A 165 20.01 44.62 23.45
#